data_AF-A0A1Q3SXT3-F1
#
_entry.id   AF-A0A1Q3SXT3-F1
#
_cell.length_a   1.000
_cell.length_b   1.000
_cell.length_c   1.000
_cell.angle_alpha   90.00
_cell.angle_beta   90.00
_cell.angle_gamma   90.00
#
_symmetry.space_group_name_H-M   'P 1'
#
loop_
_entity.id
_entity.type
_entity.pdbx_description
1 polymer ?
#
loop_
_entity_poly.entity_id
_entity_poly.type
_entity_poly.pdbx_seq_one_letter_code
_entity_poly.pdbx_strand_id
1 'polypeptide(L)'
;MGRIILFFLGVILQSVSFATTSNEHAKSGQLLVFVSFSMSKISLQQWATQCQKVGGTLVLRGFKNNSLKETLSAANVIFKDRVEGMIVDPTAFERYAIKTVPAVLVTDQNLVPCNETNCPISRFDVIYGDIGLKYALEKIKNDGELDKNAQIYLERLNA
;
A
#
# COMPACT_ATOMS: atom_id res chain seq x y z
N MET A 1 74.06 2.40 7.47
CA MET A 1 73.12 2.19 6.34
C MET A 1 71.71 2.21 6.88
N GLY A 2 71.08 3.39 6.91
CA GLY A 2 69.71 3.58 7.40
C GLY A 2 68.70 3.40 6.28
N ARG A 3 67.56 2.76 6.57
CA ARG A 3 66.42 2.69 5.66
C ARG A 3 65.26 3.48 6.25
N ILE A 4 64.98 4.58 5.56
CA ILE A 4 63.79 5.42 5.65
C ILE A 4 62.59 4.61 5.14
N ILE A 5 61.51 4.54 5.91
CA ILE A 5 60.19 4.13 5.41
C ILE A 5 59.23 5.27 5.73
N LEU A 6 58.69 5.86 4.66
CA LEU A 6 57.82 7.02 4.65
C LEU A 6 56.47 6.72 5.35
N PHE A 7 56.01 7.70 6.13
CA PHE A 7 54.64 7.80 6.60
C PHE A 7 53.68 7.94 5.41
N PHE A 8 52.95 6.87 5.08
CA PHE A 8 51.74 7.00 4.28
C PHE A 8 50.61 7.49 5.17
N LEU A 9 50.18 8.73 4.92
CA LEU A 9 48.97 9.34 5.45
C LEU A 9 47.77 8.51 4.96
N GLY A 10 47.35 7.53 5.76
CA GLY A 10 46.15 6.74 5.52
C GLY A 10 44.90 7.54 5.91
N VAL A 11 44.27 8.16 4.93
CA VAL A 11 42.92 8.73 5.05
C VAL A 11 41.96 7.60 5.42
N ILE A 12 41.41 7.66 6.63
CA ILE A 12 40.32 6.78 7.08
C ILE A 12 39.05 7.27 6.39
N LEU A 13 38.72 6.68 5.24
CA LEU A 13 37.39 6.76 4.66
C LEU A 13 36.49 5.88 5.52
N GLN A 14 35.83 6.45 6.54
CA GLN A 14 34.75 5.76 7.23
C GLN A 14 33.68 5.40 6.21
N SER A 15 33.48 4.10 6.02
CA SER A 15 32.43 3.52 5.23
C SER A 15 31.10 4.15 5.65
N VAL A 16 30.49 4.93 4.77
CA VAL A 16 29.08 5.30 4.89
C VAL A 16 28.31 3.99 4.80
N SER A 17 27.88 3.46 5.94
CA SER A 17 26.88 2.40 5.98
C SER A 17 25.60 2.95 5.38
N PHE A 18 25.44 2.75 4.07
CA PHE A 18 24.11 2.72 3.48
C PHE A 18 23.40 1.56 4.17
N ALA A 19 22.57 1.90 5.16
CA ALA A 19 21.53 1.01 5.66
C ALA A 19 20.65 0.69 4.46
N THR A 20 21.03 -0.37 3.77
CA THR A 20 20.19 -1.05 2.80
C THR A 20 19.17 -1.74 3.69
N THR A 21 18.06 -1.07 4.00
CA THR A 21 16.82 -1.78 4.31
C THR A 21 16.37 -2.43 3.02
N SER A 22 17.14 -3.43 2.57
CA SER A 22 16.67 -4.44 1.64
C SER A 22 15.53 -5.12 2.39
N ASN A 23 14.33 -4.66 2.05
CA ASN A 23 13.07 -5.15 2.53
C ASN A 23 13.00 -6.66 2.25
N GLU A 24 13.46 -7.50 3.19
CA GLU A 24 13.17 -8.94 3.24
C GLU A 24 11.68 -9.21 3.58
N HIS A 25 10.80 -8.29 3.19
CA HIS A 25 9.35 -8.44 3.13
C HIS A 25 8.87 -8.46 1.67
N ALA A 26 9.75 -8.83 0.72
CA ALA A 26 9.38 -9.04 -0.68
C ALA A 26 8.51 -10.30 -0.94
N LYS A 27 7.96 -10.91 0.13
CA LYS A 27 6.98 -12.01 0.09
C LYS A 27 5.73 -11.79 0.95
N SER A 28 5.54 -10.61 1.54
CA SER A 28 4.23 -10.25 2.09
C SER A 28 3.49 -9.55 0.98
N GLY A 29 2.34 -10.05 0.53
CA GLY A 29 1.55 -9.31 -0.43
C GLY A 29 0.97 -8.01 0.15
N GLN A 30 0.01 -7.41 -0.54
CA GLN A 30 -0.44 -6.06 -0.27
C GLN A 30 -1.93 -6.04 0.10
N LEU A 31 -2.30 -5.14 1.01
CA LEU A 31 -3.68 -4.79 1.32
C LEU A 31 -4.07 -3.56 0.51
N LEU A 32 -5.03 -3.72 -0.39
CA LEU A 32 -5.62 -2.67 -1.20
C LEU A 32 -7.08 -2.44 -0.78
N VAL A 33 -7.48 -1.20 -0.61
CA VAL A 33 -8.88 -0.84 -0.37
C VAL A 33 -9.33 0.13 -1.45
N PHE A 34 -10.21 -0.37 -2.32
CA PHE A 34 -10.75 0.37 -3.44
C PHE A 34 -11.90 1.26 -2.95
N VAL A 35 -11.81 2.56 -3.21
CA VAL A 35 -12.75 3.59 -2.73
C VAL A 35 -13.13 4.57 -3.84
N SER A 36 -14.10 5.44 -3.56
CA SER A 36 -14.53 6.52 -4.45
C SER A 36 -14.95 7.75 -3.66
N PHE A 37 -14.74 8.95 -4.22
CA PHE A 37 -15.24 10.21 -3.68
C PHE A 37 -16.78 10.32 -3.66
N SER A 38 -17.50 9.39 -4.29
CA SER A 38 -18.95 9.25 -4.16
C SER A 38 -19.40 8.65 -2.83
N MET A 39 -18.48 8.03 -2.08
CA MET A 39 -18.73 7.55 -0.71
C MET A 39 -18.84 8.72 0.27
N SER A 40 -19.45 8.48 1.44
CA SER A 40 -19.53 9.52 2.47
C SER A 40 -18.15 9.94 2.97
N LYS A 41 -17.99 11.21 3.32
CA LYS A 41 -16.74 11.73 3.90
C LYS A 41 -16.30 10.94 5.13
N ILE A 42 -17.26 10.57 5.99
CA ILE A 42 -17.00 9.82 7.23
C ILE A 42 -16.46 8.43 6.89
N SER A 43 -17.06 7.73 5.93
CA SER A 43 -16.59 6.40 5.50
C SER A 43 -15.17 6.49 4.93
N LEU A 44 -14.88 7.44 4.05
CA LEU A 44 -13.53 7.64 3.50
C LEU A 44 -12.48 7.92 4.59
N GLN A 45 -12.83 8.69 5.62
CA GLN A 45 -11.95 8.97 6.76
C GLN A 45 -11.67 7.72 7.60
N GLN A 46 -12.67 6.88 7.81
CA GLN A 46 -12.52 5.61 8.52
C GLN A 46 -11.61 4.66 7.74
N TRP A 47 -11.86 4.48 6.44
CA TRP A 47 -11.04 3.63 5.58
C TRP A 47 -9.58 4.08 5.53
N ALA A 48 -9.32 5.38 5.43
CA ALA A 48 -7.96 5.91 5.47
C ALA A 48 -7.26 5.66 6.80
N THR A 49 -7.95 5.92 7.90
CA THR A 49 -7.39 5.72 9.25
C THR A 49 -7.03 4.24 9.48
N GLN A 50 -7.91 3.34 9.07
CA GLN A 50 -7.69 1.89 9.19
C GLN A 50 -6.56 1.41 8.28
N CYS A 51 -6.53 1.84 7.02
CA CYS A 51 -5.45 1.49 6.08
C CYS A 51 -4.09 1.98 6.57
N GLN A 52 -4.02 3.24 7.02
CA GLN A 52 -2.79 3.81 7.56
C GLN A 52 -2.28 3.00 8.76
N LYS A 53 -3.17 2.59 9.67
CA LYS A 53 -2.79 1.82 10.85
C LYS A 53 -2.11 0.50 10.50
N VAL A 54 -2.56 -0.18 9.44
CA VAL A 54 -2.08 -1.53 9.09
C VAL A 54 -1.08 -1.56 7.93
N GLY A 55 -0.77 -0.40 7.34
CA GLY A 55 0.08 -0.30 6.15
C GLY A 55 -0.62 -0.74 4.86
N GLY A 56 -1.94 -0.57 4.77
CA GLY A 56 -2.72 -0.78 3.55
C GLY A 56 -2.72 0.45 2.63
N THR A 57 -3.14 0.26 1.38
CA THR A 57 -3.20 1.32 0.36
C THR A 57 -4.64 1.57 -0.09
N LEU A 58 -5.09 2.82 -0.06
CA LEU A 58 -6.31 3.26 -0.70
C LEU A 58 -6.12 3.40 -2.22
N VAL A 59 -7.04 2.84 -3.00
CA VAL A 59 -7.01 2.90 -4.46
C VAL A 59 -8.24 3.62 -4.98
N LEU A 60 -8.01 4.74 -5.67
CA LEU A 60 -9.04 5.49 -6.39
C LEU A 60 -9.00 5.15 -7.87
N ARG A 61 -10.18 5.04 -8.51
CA ARG A 61 -10.26 4.76 -9.95
C ARG A 61 -9.73 5.93 -10.78
N GLY A 62 -9.96 7.15 -10.33
CA GLY A 62 -9.65 8.35 -11.09
C GLY A 62 -9.72 9.59 -10.23
N PHE A 63 -9.45 10.72 -10.87
CA PHE A 63 -9.54 12.02 -10.23
C PHE A 63 -11.00 12.41 -9.95
N LYS A 64 -11.24 13.07 -8.83
CA LYS A 64 -12.51 13.73 -8.54
C LYS A 64 -12.81 14.73 -9.66
N ASN A 65 -13.95 14.58 -10.32
CA ASN A 65 -14.39 15.44 -11.42
C ASN A 65 -13.33 15.63 -12.54
N ASN A 66 -12.51 14.60 -12.81
CA ASN A 66 -11.38 14.69 -13.76
C ASN A 66 -10.35 15.79 -13.44
N SER A 67 -10.28 16.25 -12.20
CA SER A 67 -9.43 17.36 -11.76
C SER A 67 -8.46 16.93 -10.66
N LEU A 68 -7.16 17.00 -10.96
CA LEU A 68 -6.10 16.74 -9.98
C LEU A 68 -6.19 17.72 -8.80
N LYS A 69 -6.46 19.00 -9.07
CA LYS A 69 -6.59 20.04 -8.05
C LYS A 69 -7.72 19.73 -7.07
N GLU A 70 -8.88 19.31 -7.59
CA GLU A 70 -10.02 18.94 -6.74
C GLU A 70 -9.77 17.65 -5.97
N THR A 71 -9.07 16.70 -6.58
CA THR A 71 -8.65 15.45 -5.93
C THR A 71 -7.74 15.74 -4.75
N LEU A 72 -6.71 16.55 -4.93
CA LEU A 72 -5.79 16.96 -3.87
C LEU A 72 -6.53 17.76 -2.78
N SER A 73 -7.41 18.68 -3.17
CA SER A 73 -8.20 19.46 -2.21
C SER A 73 -9.11 18.57 -1.37
N ALA A 74 -9.81 17.62 -2.00
CA ALA A 74 -10.65 16.65 -1.30
C ALA A 74 -9.81 15.71 -0.42
N ALA A 75 -8.69 15.23 -0.93
CA ALA A 75 -7.75 14.38 -0.20
C ALA A 75 -7.24 15.09 1.05
N ASN A 76 -6.84 16.36 0.97
CA ASN A 76 -6.38 17.12 2.14
C ASN A 76 -7.49 17.28 3.19
N VAL A 77 -8.73 17.56 2.75
CA VAL A 77 -9.88 17.71 3.65
C VAL A 77 -10.28 16.39 4.33
N ILE A 78 -10.13 15.27 3.63
CA ILE A 78 -10.53 13.95 4.13
C ILE A 78 -9.41 13.36 4.98
N PHE A 79 -8.18 13.37 4.46
CA PHE A 79 -7.03 12.65 5.00
C PHE A 79 -6.09 13.54 5.85
N LYS A 80 -6.37 14.84 6.01
CA LYS A 80 -5.61 15.78 6.86
C LYS A 80 -4.10 15.71 6.59
N ASP A 81 -3.72 15.90 5.33
CA ASP A 81 -2.33 15.82 4.83
C ASP A 81 -1.67 14.44 4.91
N ARG A 82 -2.39 13.40 5.36
CA ARG A 82 -1.95 12.00 5.32
C ARG A 82 -2.30 11.35 3.98
N VAL A 83 -1.85 11.98 2.90
CA VAL A 83 -2.02 11.46 1.53
C VAL A 83 -1.14 10.21 1.30
N GLU A 84 -0.22 9.94 2.22
CA GLU A 84 0.60 8.72 2.24
C GLU A 84 -0.28 7.47 2.30
N GLY A 85 -0.12 6.58 1.32
CA GLY A 85 -0.90 5.35 1.22
C GLY A 85 -2.18 5.48 0.39
N MET A 86 -2.35 6.53 -0.40
CA MET A 86 -3.41 6.60 -1.42
C MET A 86 -2.81 6.70 -2.84
N ILE A 87 -3.36 5.94 -3.78
CA ILE A 87 -3.00 5.99 -5.19
C ILE A 87 -4.24 6.19 -6.08
N VAL A 88 -4.03 6.73 -7.27
CA VAL A 88 -5.02 6.77 -8.35
C VAL A 88 -4.57 5.79 -9.42
N ASP A 89 -5.27 4.67 -9.57
CA ASP A 89 -4.93 3.62 -10.52
C ASP A 89 -6.22 3.03 -11.15
N PRO A 90 -6.67 3.57 -12.30
CA PRO A 90 -7.80 3.00 -13.05
C PRO A 90 -7.53 1.55 -13.49
N THR A 91 -6.27 1.23 -13.83
CA THR A 91 -5.90 -0.09 -14.33
C THR A 91 -6.02 -1.16 -13.25
N ALA A 92 -5.80 -0.83 -11.98
CA ALA A 92 -6.04 -1.75 -10.86
C ALA A 92 -7.53 -2.13 -10.73
N PHE A 93 -8.47 -1.20 -10.99
CA PHE A 93 -9.90 -1.51 -10.99
C PHE A 93 -10.27 -2.50 -12.09
N GLU A 94 -9.72 -2.32 -13.28
CA GLU A 94 -9.94 -3.22 -14.42
C GLU A 94 -9.30 -4.59 -14.17
N ARG A 95 -8.04 -4.59 -13.73
CA ARG A 95 -7.22 -5.77 -13.46
C ARG A 95 -7.87 -6.73 -12.46
N TYR A 96 -8.38 -6.20 -11.35
CA TYR A 96 -9.06 -6.99 -10.32
C TYR A 96 -10.58 -7.03 -10.47
N ALA A 97 -11.10 -6.59 -11.63
CA ALA A 97 -12.53 -6.57 -11.95
C ALA A 97 -13.41 -5.90 -10.86
N ILE A 98 -12.92 -4.83 -10.22
CA ILE A 98 -13.62 -4.11 -9.15
C ILE A 98 -14.73 -3.23 -9.74
N LYS A 99 -15.96 -3.72 -9.66
CA LYS A 99 -17.16 -3.03 -10.18
C LYS A 99 -17.83 -2.12 -9.16
N THR A 100 -17.72 -2.44 -7.88
CA THR A 100 -18.37 -1.71 -6.77
C THR A 100 -17.36 -1.38 -5.68
N VAL A 101 -17.60 -0.28 -4.97
CA VAL A 101 -16.78 0.18 -3.84
C VAL A 101 -17.66 0.43 -2.60
N PRO A 102 -17.13 0.27 -1.38
CA PRO A 102 -15.75 -0.15 -1.09
C PRO A 102 -15.48 -1.64 -1.36
N ALA A 103 -14.22 -1.97 -1.67
CA ALA A 103 -13.75 -3.34 -1.81
C ALA A 103 -12.39 -3.48 -1.13
N VAL A 104 -12.25 -4.48 -0.26
CA VAL A 104 -11.01 -4.83 0.44
C VAL A 104 -10.40 -6.02 -0.29
N LEU A 105 -9.17 -5.86 -0.77
CA LEU A 105 -8.45 -6.86 -1.54
C LEU A 105 -7.09 -7.12 -0.89
N VAL A 106 -6.78 -8.40 -0.68
CA VAL A 106 -5.45 -8.84 -0.23
C VAL A 106 -4.80 -9.57 -1.39
N THR A 107 -3.54 -9.29 -1.66
CA THR A 107 -2.73 -10.02 -2.65
C THR A 107 -1.65 -10.87 -1.98
N ASP A 108 -1.05 -11.80 -2.72
CA ASP A 108 0.14 -12.56 -2.30
C ASP A 108 1.47 -11.87 -2.70
N GLN A 109 1.41 -10.89 -3.59
CA GLN A 109 2.55 -10.09 -4.03
C GLN A 109 2.19 -8.60 -4.11
N ASN A 110 3.20 -7.74 -4.03
CA ASN A 110 2.99 -6.30 -4.15
C ASN A 110 2.45 -5.90 -5.53
N LEU A 111 1.61 -4.87 -5.55
CA LEU A 111 1.07 -4.30 -6.78
C LEU A 111 2.22 -3.73 -7.61
N VAL A 112 2.42 -4.30 -8.80
CA VAL A 112 3.33 -3.75 -9.81
C VAL A 112 2.51 -2.90 -10.78
N PRO A 113 2.91 -1.64 -11.07
CA PRO A 113 2.26 -0.81 -12.07
C PRO A 113 2.16 -1.53 -13.43
N CYS A 114 1.02 -1.44 -14.12
CA CYS A 114 0.94 -1.93 -15.50
C CYS A 114 1.88 -1.09 -16.39
N ASN A 115 2.36 -1.70 -17.46
CA ASN A 115 2.86 -1.00 -18.65
C ASN A 115 2.12 -1.51 -19.90
N GLU A 116 2.49 -1.01 -21.08
CA GLU A 116 1.80 -1.34 -22.34
C GLU A 116 1.80 -2.84 -22.70
N THR A 117 2.80 -3.59 -22.23
CA THR A 117 3.01 -4.99 -22.64
C THR A 117 2.83 -5.99 -21.51
N ASN A 118 2.80 -5.53 -20.27
CA ASN A 118 2.74 -6.38 -19.10
C ASN A 118 1.90 -5.73 -18.01
N CYS A 119 0.89 -6.47 -17.57
CA CYS A 119 0.12 -6.11 -16.40
C CYS A 119 -0.17 -7.37 -15.56
N PRO A 120 0.76 -7.77 -14.67
CA PRO A 120 0.64 -9.02 -13.93
C PRO A 120 -0.48 -8.92 -12.88
N ILE A 121 -1.22 -10.02 -12.75
CA ILE A 121 -2.24 -10.22 -11.72
C ILE A 121 -1.70 -11.27 -10.76
N SER A 122 -1.51 -10.86 -9.51
CA SER A 122 -1.12 -11.74 -8.42
C SER A 122 -2.33 -12.48 -7.86
N ARG A 123 -2.15 -13.56 -7.10
CA ARG A 123 -3.30 -14.22 -6.45
C ARG A 123 -3.91 -13.24 -5.45
N PHE A 124 -5.22 -13.23 -5.34
CA PHE A 124 -5.92 -12.29 -4.49
C PHE A 124 -7.22 -12.84 -3.92
N ASP A 125 -7.61 -12.34 -2.76
CA ASP A 125 -8.96 -12.46 -2.20
C ASP A 125 -9.58 -11.06 -2.13
N VAL A 126 -10.89 -10.97 -2.36
CA VAL A 126 -11.63 -9.71 -2.32
C VAL A 126 -12.93 -9.84 -1.53
N ILE A 127 -13.21 -8.85 -0.70
CA ILE A 127 -14.46 -8.69 0.04
C ILE A 127 -15.05 -7.32 -0.29
N TYR A 128 -16.35 -7.30 -0.60
CA TYR A 128 -17.07 -6.08 -0.96
C TYR A 128 -17.98 -5.61 0.18
N GLY A 129 -18.21 -4.29 0.23
CA GLY A 129 -19.20 -3.66 1.10
C GLY A 129 -18.60 -2.80 2.21
N ASP A 130 -19.39 -1.85 2.71
CA ASP A 130 -18.99 -0.94 3.79
C ASP A 130 -19.13 -1.60 5.17
N ILE A 131 -18.39 -2.70 5.35
CA ILE A 131 -18.45 -3.60 6.53
C ILE A 131 -17.27 -3.40 7.50
N GLY A 132 -16.37 -2.48 7.18
CA GLY A 132 -15.17 -2.18 7.95
C GLY A 132 -14.00 -3.15 7.70
N LEU A 133 -12.77 -2.64 7.87
CA LEU A 133 -11.56 -3.40 7.53
C LEU A 133 -11.37 -4.67 8.36
N LYS A 134 -11.64 -4.61 9.68
CA LYS A 134 -11.47 -5.76 10.58
C LYS A 134 -12.28 -6.96 10.11
N TYR A 135 -13.57 -6.74 9.88
CA TYR A 135 -14.48 -7.81 9.49
C TYR A 135 -14.14 -8.36 8.10
N ALA A 136 -13.78 -7.50 7.14
CA ALA A 136 -13.33 -7.93 5.82
C ALA A 136 -12.08 -8.83 5.91
N LEU A 137 -11.09 -8.44 6.70
CA LEU A 137 -9.88 -9.26 6.93
C LEU A 137 -10.18 -10.56 7.67
N GLU A 138 -11.09 -10.55 8.66
CA GLU A 138 -11.54 -11.78 9.33
C GLU A 138 -12.21 -12.75 8.35
N LYS A 139 -13.00 -12.24 7.41
CA LYS A 139 -13.64 -13.05 6.37
C LYS A 139 -12.62 -13.68 5.43
N ILE A 140 -11.63 -12.91 4.95
CA ILE A 140 -10.52 -13.45 4.13
C ILE A 140 -9.71 -14.48 4.93
N LYS A 141 -9.42 -14.22 6.20
CA LYS A 141 -8.70 -15.16 7.06
C LYS A 141 -9.41 -16.50 7.20
N ASN A 142 -10.73 -16.49 7.36
CA ASN A 142 -11.49 -17.69 7.65
C ASN A 142 -11.88 -18.48 6.39
N ASP A 143 -12.15 -17.79 5.28
CA ASP A 143 -12.77 -18.39 4.10
C ASP A 143 -11.96 -18.20 2.80
N GLY A 144 -10.90 -17.39 2.80
CA GLY A 144 -10.08 -17.06 1.64
C GLY A 144 -8.80 -17.90 1.52
N GLU A 145 -8.13 -17.81 0.37
CA GLU A 145 -6.87 -18.52 0.10
C GLU A 145 -5.63 -17.79 0.66
N LEU A 146 -5.76 -16.50 0.97
CA LEU A 146 -4.70 -15.64 1.51
C LEU A 146 -4.88 -15.39 3.00
N ASP A 147 -5.26 -16.43 3.72
CA ASP A 147 -5.51 -16.44 5.16
C ASP A 147 -4.35 -15.87 5.99
N LYS A 148 -3.12 -16.33 5.69
CA LYS A 148 -1.89 -15.90 6.37
C LYS A 148 -1.57 -14.42 6.10
N ASN A 149 -1.83 -13.94 4.88
CA ASN A 149 -1.62 -12.54 4.53
C ASN A 149 -2.63 -11.65 5.28
N ALA A 150 -3.90 -12.06 5.33
CA ALA A 150 -4.93 -11.34 6.08
C ALA A 150 -4.64 -11.29 7.59
N GLN A 151 -4.13 -12.39 8.16
CA GLN A 151 -3.75 -12.47 9.57
C GLN A 151 -2.70 -11.42 9.96
N ILE A 152 -1.70 -11.16 9.10
CA ILE A 152 -0.68 -10.12 9.35
C ILE A 152 -1.32 -8.74 9.55
N TYR A 153 -2.32 -8.39 8.73
CA TYR A 153 -3.01 -7.11 8.85
C TYR A 153 -3.94 -7.05 10.07
N LEU A 154 -4.56 -8.18 10.45
CA LEU A 154 -5.37 -8.26 11.68
C LEU A 154 -4.53 -8.03 12.94
N GLU A 155 -3.33 -8.58 12.99
CA GLU A 155 -2.39 -8.38 14.10
C GLU A 155 -2.03 -6.90 14.25
N ARG A 156 -1.70 -6.22 13.14
CA ARG A 156 -1.42 -4.78 13.12
C ARG A 156 -2.63 -3.94 13.53
N LEU A 157 -3.86 -4.39 13.22
CA LEU A 157 -5.07 -3.66 13.56
C LEU A 157 -5.39 -3.72 15.06
N ASN A 158 -5.00 -4.80 15.74
CA ASN A 158 -5.22 -5.01 17.17
C ASN A 158 -4.03 -4.56 18.06
N ALA A 159 -2.87 -4.27 17.46
CA ALA A 159 -1.76 -3.60 18.13
C ALA A 159 -2.10 -2.15 18.52
#